data_AF-A0A7S4NE71-F1
#
_entry.id   AF-A0A7S4NE71-F1
#
_cell.length_a   1.000
_cell.length_b   1.000
_cell.length_c   1.000
_cell.angle_alpha   90.00
_cell.angle_beta   90.00
_cell.angle_gamma   90.00
#
_symmetry.space_group_name_H-M   'P 1'
#
loop_
_entity.id
_entity.type
_entity.pdbx_description
1 polymer ?
#
loop_
_entity_poly.entity_id
_entity_poly.type
_entity_poly.pdbx_seq_one_letter_code
_entity_poly.pdbx_strand_id
1 'polypeptide(L)'
;EQFNSITLANVQTGSDRLWASIVCYVLFVGFMLREIWNEWEHYAERRSDFLAKGDVDTDPEYRYAIMVENIPKEYQGDGRLKGYFERLFPGKVSQASVCLDTSKLDDMVAERQSLILQYEKADAFTHAKPDKEKPQ
;
A
#
# COMPACT_ATOMS: atom_id res chain seq x y z
N GLU A 1 25.33 1.51 35.10
CA GLU A 1 24.93 0.85 36.37
C GLU A 1 23.44 1.02 36.73
N GLN A 2 22.82 2.19 36.54
CA GLN A 2 21.39 2.42 36.85
C GLN A 2 20.38 1.49 36.15
N PHE A 3 20.66 0.99 34.94
CA PHE A 3 19.76 0.07 34.25
C PHE A 3 19.71 -1.32 34.88
N ASN A 4 20.81 -1.77 35.48
CA ASN A 4 20.88 -3.10 36.10
C ASN A 4 20.18 -3.13 37.45
N SER A 5 19.94 -1.98 38.10
CA SER A 5 19.22 -1.94 39.38
C SER A 5 17.70 -2.06 39.22
N ILE A 6 17.16 -1.69 38.05
CA ILE A 6 15.72 -1.73 37.74
C ILE A 6 15.27 -2.99 36.98
N THR A 7 16.22 -3.78 36.48
CA THR A 7 15.95 -4.98 35.68
C THR A 7 16.15 -6.27 36.48
N LEU A 8 15.76 -7.40 35.90
CA LEU A 8 15.95 -8.75 36.45
C LEU A 8 17.41 -9.08 36.80
N ALA A 9 18.38 -8.34 36.24
CA ALA A 9 19.80 -8.45 36.56
C ALA A 9 20.13 -8.12 38.04
N ASN A 10 19.24 -7.40 38.74
CA ASN A 10 19.40 -7.10 40.17
C ASN A 10 18.95 -8.25 41.10
N VAL A 11 18.35 -9.32 40.56
CA VAL A 11 17.78 -10.39 41.38
C VAL A 11 18.87 -11.38 41.78
N GLN A 12 19.04 -11.59 43.09
CA GLN A 12 20.02 -12.54 43.64
C GLN A 12 19.63 -13.99 43.33
N THR A 13 20.62 -14.82 43.03
CA THR A 13 20.44 -16.26 42.76
C THR A 13 19.85 -16.96 43.99
N GLY A 14 18.65 -17.54 43.84
CA GLY A 14 17.90 -18.17 44.94
C GLY A 14 16.76 -17.33 45.54
N SER A 15 16.51 -16.12 45.02
CA SER A 15 15.42 -15.26 45.49
C SER A 15 14.05 -15.65 44.90
N ASP A 16 13.05 -15.79 45.77
CA ASP A 16 11.65 -16.08 45.40
C ASP A 16 10.87 -14.83 44.93
N ARG A 17 11.52 -13.92 44.19
CA ARG A 17 10.92 -12.68 43.67
C ARG A 17 10.58 -12.75 42.18
N LEU A 18 11.09 -13.77 41.47
CA LEU A 18 10.91 -13.96 40.03
C LEU A 18 9.48 -14.39 39.65
N TRP A 19 8.73 -15.00 40.57
CA TRP A 19 7.34 -15.38 40.28
C TRP A 19 6.49 -14.15 39.96
N ALA A 20 6.78 -12.99 40.57
CA ALA A 20 6.01 -11.76 40.35
C ALA A 20 6.18 -11.23 38.92
N SER A 21 7.39 -11.29 38.35
CA SER A 21 7.63 -10.90 36.95
C SER A 21 6.99 -11.88 35.97
N ILE A 22 6.98 -13.19 36.29
CA ILE A 22 6.28 -14.20 35.48
C ILE A 22 4.76 -13.95 35.50
N VAL A 23 4.18 -13.69 36.67
CA VAL A 23 2.74 -13.37 36.79
C VAL A 23 2.41 -12.10 36.02
N CYS A 24 3.20 -11.03 36.17
CA CYS A 24 3.01 -9.79 35.43
C CYS A 24 3.10 -10.00 33.91
N TYR A 25 4.08 -10.80 33.46
CA TYR A 25 4.24 -11.15 32.05
C TYR A 25 3.03 -11.92 31.51
N VAL A 26 2.56 -12.94 32.22
CA VAL A 26 1.39 -13.73 31.80
C VAL A 26 0.13 -12.87 31.74
N LEU A 27 -0.07 -11.99 32.73
CA LEU A 27 -1.19 -11.05 32.73
C LEU A 27 -1.10 -10.06 31.56
N PHE A 28 0.09 -9.50 31.32
CA PHE A 28 0.31 -8.57 30.22
C PHE A 28 0.07 -9.24 28.86
N VAL A 29 0.63 -10.43 28.64
CA VAL A 29 0.41 -11.19 27.40
C VAL A 29 -1.05 -11.56 27.23
N GLY A 30 -1.73 -12.05 28.28
CA GLY A 30 -3.15 -12.37 28.23
C GLY A 30 -4.02 -11.15 27.90
N PHE A 31 -3.71 -9.99 28.51
CA PHE A 31 -4.37 -8.73 28.19
C PHE A 31 -4.15 -8.32 26.73
N MET A 32 -2.90 -8.34 26.25
CA MET A 32 -2.57 -8.00 24.86
C MET A 32 -3.27 -8.93 23.86
N LEU A 33 -3.30 -10.23 24.11
CA LEU A 33 -4.00 -11.19 23.26
C LEU A 33 -5.51 -10.92 23.23
N ARG A 34 -6.11 -10.54 24.36
CA ARG A 34 -7.53 -10.15 24.43
C ARG A 34 -7.81 -8.89 23.61
N GLU A 35 -6.97 -7.86 23.73
CA GLU A 35 -7.16 -6.62 22.95
C GLU A 35 -6.98 -6.88 21.44
N ILE A 36 -5.98 -7.68 21.05
CA ILE A 36 -5.79 -8.09 19.66
C ILE A 36 -7.00 -8.87 19.14
N TRP A 37 -7.59 -9.75 19.96
CA TRP A 37 -8.79 -10.49 19.59
C TRP A 37 -9.99 -9.58 19.34
N ASN A 38 -10.24 -8.64 20.25
CA ASN A 38 -11.33 -7.68 20.12
C ASN A 38 -11.15 -6.80 18.87
N GLU A 39 -9.93 -6.31 18.64
CA GLU A 39 -9.61 -5.49 17.46
C GLU A 39 -9.76 -6.30 16.17
N TRP A 40 -9.38 -7.59 16.18
CA TRP A 40 -9.53 -8.48 15.03
C TRP A 40 -11.01 -8.72 14.68
N GLU A 41 -11.87 -8.93 15.67
CA GLU A 41 -13.32 -9.08 15.46
C GLU A 41 -13.91 -7.81 14.82
N HIS A 42 -13.57 -6.65 15.39
CA HIS A 42 -13.96 -5.34 14.87
C HIS A 42 -13.42 -5.04 13.46
N TYR A 43 -12.20 -5.49 13.15
CA TYR A 43 -11.60 -5.36 11.84
C TYR A 43 -12.29 -6.28 10.83
N ALA A 44 -12.59 -7.53 11.20
CA ALA A 44 -13.23 -8.51 10.34
C ALA A 44 -14.62 -8.04 9.88
N GLU A 45 -15.43 -7.53 10.82
CA GLU A 45 -16.74 -6.94 10.53
C GLU A 45 -16.62 -5.75 9.57
N ARG A 46 -15.76 -4.78 9.89
CA ARG A 46 -15.54 -3.59 9.05
C ARG A 46 -15.01 -3.93 7.67
N ARG A 47 -14.13 -4.93 7.57
CA ARG A 47 -13.61 -5.42 6.30
C ARG A 47 -14.70 -6.05 5.44
N SER A 48 -15.56 -6.89 6.04
CA SER A 48 -16.69 -7.49 5.33
C SER A 48 -17.63 -6.41 4.80
N ASP A 49 -17.96 -5.44 5.64
CA ASP A 49 -18.80 -4.29 5.28
C ASP A 49 -18.17 -3.45 4.16
N PHE A 50 -16.87 -3.17 4.25
CA PHE A 50 -16.11 -2.47 3.22
C PHE A 50 -16.08 -3.26 1.91
N LEU A 51 -15.88 -4.59 1.93
CA LEU A 51 -15.87 -5.37 0.69
C LEU A 51 -17.26 -5.46 0.04
N ALA A 52 -18.33 -5.49 0.83
CA ALA A 52 -19.70 -5.52 0.31
C ALA A 52 -20.16 -4.17 -0.25
N LYS A 53 -19.92 -3.08 0.49
CA LYS A 53 -20.39 -1.73 0.13
C LYS A 53 -19.38 -0.96 -0.72
N GLY A 54 -18.08 -1.25 -0.56
CA GLY A 54 -16.91 -0.57 -1.10
C GLY A 54 -16.78 0.89 -0.67
N ASP A 55 -15.80 1.56 -1.26
CA ASP A 55 -15.52 2.97 -1.02
C ASP A 55 -16.45 3.87 -1.86
N VAL A 56 -16.79 5.04 -1.33
CA VAL A 56 -17.57 6.06 -2.04
C VAL A 56 -16.74 6.71 -3.15
N ASP A 57 -15.43 6.81 -2.93
CA ASP A 57 -14.51 7.47 -3.87
C ASP A 57 -14.03 6.56 -5.00
N THR A 58 -14.29 5.25 -4.93
CA THR A 58 -13.86 4.27 -5.93
C THR A 58 -15.03 3.82 -6.79
N ASP A 59 -14.87 3.87 -8.12
CA ASP A 59 -15.88 3.36 -9.05
C ASP A 59 -16.21 1.88 -8.75
N PRO A 60 -17.50 1.51 -8.60
CA PRO A 60 -17.91 0.13 -8.40
C PRO A 60 -17.38 -0.85 -9.46
N GLU A 61 -17.10 -0.39 -10.68
CA GLU A 61 -16.58 -1.23 -11.76
C GLU A 61 -15.21 -1.84 -11.43
N TYR A 62 -14.35 -1.13 -10.68
CA TYR A 62 -13.02 -1.64 -10.29
C TYR A 62 -13.08 -2.90 -9.43
N ARG A 63 -14.20 -3.16 -8.75
CA ARG A 63 -14.39 -4.39 -7.93
C ARG A 63 -14.43 -5.66 -8.76
N TYR A 64 -14.74 -5.53 -10.04
CA TYR A 64 -14.86 -6.65 -10.98
C TYR A 64 -13.68 -6.72 -11.96
N ALA A 65 -12.65 -5.89 -11.76
CA ALA A 65 -11.44 -5.94 -12.55
C ALA A 65 -10.58 -7.14 -12.14
N ILE A 66 -10.13 -7.92 -13.11
CA ILE A 66 -9.29 -9.10 -12.90
C ILE A 66 -8.00 -8.91 -13.70
N MET A 67 -6.86 -9.09 -13.04
CA MET A 67 -5.56 -9.14 -13.71
C MET A 67 -5.31 -10.55 -14.24
N VAL A 68 -4.98 -10.66 -15.53
CA VAL A 68 -4.69 -11.93 -16.20
C VAL A 68 -3.24 -11.91 -16.67
N GLU A 69 -2.44 -12.86 -16.20
CA GLU A 69 -1.04 -12.99 -16.54
C GLU A 69 -0.78 -14.10 -17.57
N ASN A 70 0.42 -14.11 -18.18
CA ASN A 70 0.87 -15.13 -19.14
C ASN A 70 -0.08 -15.37 -20.32
N ILE A 71 -0.58 -14.29 -20.92
CA ILE A 71 -1.46 -14.36 -22.09
C ILE A 71 -0.68 -14.91 -23.30
N PRO A 72 -1.15 -15.99 -23.96
CA PRO A 72 -0.54 -16.50 -25.18
C PRO A 72 -0.49 -15.44 -26.29
N LYS A 73 0.57 -15.46 -27.13
CA LYS A 73 0.80 -14.48 -28.22
C LYS A 73 -0.39 -14.30 -29.17
N GLU A 74 -1.19 -15.35 -29.33
CA GLU A 74 -2.41 -15.38 -30.15
C GLU A 74 -3.51 -14.44 -29.61
N TYR A 75 -3.53 -14.19 -28.30
CA TYR A 75 -4.53 -13.37 -27.60
C TYR A 75 -3.97 -12.06 -27.06
N GLN A 76 -2.70 -11.73 -27.32
CA GLN A 76 -2.04 -10.48 -26.92
C GLN A 76 -2.50 -9.28 -27.78
N GLY A 77 -3.78 -8.97 -27.74
CA GLY A 77 -4.33 -7.72 -28.27
C GLY A 77 -5.74 -7.52 -27.77
N ASP A 78 -6.10 -6.28 -27.44
CA ASP A 78 -7.32 -5.92 -26.72
C ASP A 78 -8.58 -6.58 -27.30
N GLY A 79 -8.80 -6.47 -28.62
CA GLY A 79 -9.95 -7.08 -29.28
C GLY A 79 -9.93 -8.62 -29.28
N ARG A 80 -8.75 -9.23 -29.37
CA ARG A 80 -8.59 -10.70 -29.36
C ARG A 80 -8.80 -11.26 -27.95
N LEU A 81 -8.30 -10.56 -26.94
CA LEU A 81 -8.48 -10.90 -25.54
C LEU A 81 -9.95 -10.78 -25.13
N LYS A 82 -10.60 -9.66 -25.51
CA LYS A 82 -12.04 -9.48 -25.31
C LYS A 82 -12.84 -10.59 -25.98
N GLY A 83 -12.57 -10.88 -27.25
CA GLY A 83 -13.25 -11.96 -27.98
C GLY A 83 -13.02 -13.36 -27.41
N TYR A 84 -11.87 -13.60 -26.78
CA TYR A 84 -11.62 -14.85 -26.06
C TYR A 84 -12.51 -14.97 -24.81
N PHE A 85 -12.52 -13.96 -23.95
CA PHE A 85 -13.34 -13.98 -22.74
C PHE A 85 -14.84 -13.91 -23.03
N GLU A 86 -15.27 -13.18 -24.06
CA GLU A 86 -16.67 -13.11 -24.47
C GLU A 86 -17.20 -14.46 -24.95
N ARG A 87 -16.35 -15.28 -25.58
CA ARG A 87 -16.71 -16.66 -25.96
C ARG A 87 -16.88 -17.58 -24.74
N LEU A 88 -16.09 -17.37 -23.69
CA LEU A 88 -16.16 -18.17 -22.46
C LEU A 88 -17.28 -17.70 -21.52
N PHE A 89 -17.50 -16.38 -21.46
CA PHE A 89 -18.44 -15.72 -20.55
C PHE A 89 -19.30 -14.68 -21.31
N PRO A 90 -20.24 -15.13 -22.16
CA PRO A 90 -21.03 -14.23 -22.99
C PRO A 90 -21.83 -13.21 -22.17
N GLY A 91 -21.78 -11.94 -22.55
CA GLY A 91 -22.49 -10.83 -21.92
C GLY A 91 -21.95 -10.41 -20.56
N LYS A 92 -20.82 -10.96 -20.10
CA LYS A 92 -20.23 -10.66 -18.79
C LYS A 92 -18.93 -9.84 -18.87
N VAL A 93 -18.39 -9.62 -20.07
CA VAL A 93 -17.12 -8.90 -20.25
C VAL A 93 -17.42 -7.46 -20.65
N SER A 94 -17.19 -6.52 -19.73
CA SER A 94 -17.30 -5.09 -20.02
C SER A 94 -16.15 -4.65 -20.95
N GLN A 95 -14.91 -4.78 -20.45
CA GLN A 95 -13.69 -4.36 -21.13
C GLN A 95 -12.57 -5.40 -20.94
N ALA A 96 -11.69 -5.50 -21.93
CA ALA A 96 -10.42 -6.21 -21.80
C ALA A 96 -9.33 -5.40 -22.52
N SER A 97 -8.23 -5.13 -21.82
CA SER A 97 -7.11 -4.35 -22.32
C SER A 97 -5.82 -5.04 -21.93
N VAL A 98 -4.84 -5.07 -22.83
CA VAL A 98 -3.52 -5.65 -22.59
C VAL A 98 -2.60 -4.56 -22.06
N CYS A 99 -1.95 -4.83 -20.92
CA CYS A 99 -0.92 -3.94 -20.39
C CYS A 99 0.32 -4.00 -21.30
N LEU A 100 0.76 -2.83 -21.76
CA LEU A 100 1.96 -2.67 -22.57
C LEU A 100 3.14 -2.27 -21.68
N ASP A 101 4.34 -2.70 -22.04
CA ASP A 101 5.56 -2.18 -21.42
C ASP A 101 5.79 -0.74 -21.91
N THR A 102 5.54 0.22 -21.02
CA THR A 102 5.71 1.65 -21.27
C THR A 102 6.95 2.23 -20.60
N SER A 103 7.86 1.40 -20.06
CA SER A 103 9.02 1.84 -19.28
C SER A 103 9.81 2.99 -19.92
N LYS A 104 10.12 2.88 -21.21
CA LYS A 104 10.83 3.93 -21.95
C LYS A 104 10.02 5.23 -22.07
N LEU A 105 8.70 5.13 -22.25
CA LEU A 105 7.82 6.30 -22.31
C LEU A 105 7.75 6.96 -20.93
N ASP A 106 7.66 6.16 -19.87
CA ASP A 106 7.61 6.64 -18.49
C ASP A 106 8.89 7.40 -18.14
N ASP A 107 10.06 6.91 -18.55
CA ASP A 107 11.35 7.60 -18.40
C ASP A 107 11.35 8.97 -19.11
N MET A 108 10.86 9.03 -20.36
CA MET A 108 10.79 10.29 -21.12
C MET A 108 9.79 11.28 -20.51
N VAL A 109 8.68 10.79 -19.95
CA VAL A 109 7.70 11.61 -19.24
C VAL A 109 8.30 12.15 -17.95
N ALA A 110 9.05 11.33 -17.21
CA ALA A 110 9.74 11.76 -15.99
C ALA A 110 10.80 12.82 -16.28
N GLU A 111 11.60 12.63 -17.33
CA GLU A 111 12.58 13.63 -17.78
C GLU A 111 11.88 14.95 -18.12
N ARG A 112 10.81 14.89 -18.94
CA ARG A 112 10.02 16.07 -19.29
C ARG A 112 9.49 16.78 -18.04
N GLN A 113 8.94 16.05 -17.08
CA GLN A 113 8.40 16.64 -15.85
C GLN A 113 9.50 17.33 -15.03
N SER A 114 10.69 16.74 -14.97
CA SER A 114 11.83 17.34 -14.28
C SER A 114 12.28 18.67 -14.92
N LEU A 115 12.30 18.73 -16.25
CA LEU A 115 12.65 19.95 -16.99
C LEU A 115 11.60 21.03 -16.83
N ILE A 116 10.31 20.68 -16.84
CA ILE A 116 9.21 21.61 -16.58
C ILE A 116 9.38 22.23 -15.18
N LEU A 117 9.63 21.41 -14.16
CA LEU A 117 9.82 21.91 -12.79
C LEU A 117 11.04 22.83 -12.65
N GLN A 118 12.14 22.52 -13.35
CA GLN A 118 13.32 23.40 -13.38
C GLN A 118 12.99 24.75 -14.03
N TYR A 119 12.28 24.71 -15.16
CA TYR A 119 11.85 25.91 -15.88
C TYR A 119 10.90 26.77 -15.04
N GLU A 120 9.85 26.18 -14.46
CA GLU A 120 8.89 26.86 -13.59
C GLU A 120 9.57 27.52 -12.40
N LYS A 121 10.58 26.85 -11.81
CA LYS A 121 11.36 27.41 -10.71
C LYS A 121 12.20 28.62 -11.14
N ALA A 122 12.84 28.55 -12.30
CA ALA A 122 13.63 29.66 -12.84
C ALA A 122 12.75 30.87 -13.21
N ASP A 123 11.57 30.59 -13.77
CA ASP A 123 10.57 31.60 -14.12
C ASP A 123 9.99 32.28 -12.87
N ALA A 124 9.57 31.48 -11.87
CA ALA A 124 9.10 31.98 -10.58
C ALA A 124 10.16 32.84 -9.86
N PHE A 125 11.44 32.46 -9.93
CA PHE A 125 12.52 33.26 -9.39
C PHE A 125 12.64 34.62 -10.10
N THR A 126 12.57 34.62 -11.43
CA THR A 126 12.64 35.85 -12.24
C THR A 126 11.49 36.79 -11.89
N HIS A 127 10.26 36.25 -11.80
CA HIS A 127 9.09 37.03 -11.42
C HIS A 127 9.17 37.59 -9.99
N ALA A 128 9.72 36.83 -9.04
CA ALA A 128 9.90 37.30 -7.67
C ALA A 128 11.05 38.30 -7.49
N LYS A 129 12.08 38.24 -8.36
CA LYS A 129 13.31 39.05 -8.26
C LYS A 129 13.77 39.52 -9.65
N PRO A 130 13.13 40.55 -10.22
CA PRO A 130 13.40 40.98 -11.60
C PRO A 130 14.81 41.58 -11.80
N ASP A 131 15.43 42.11 -10.75
CA ASP A 131 16.78 42.72 -10.81
C ASP A 131 17.93 41.70 -10.73
N LYS A 132 17.65 40.41 -10.52
CA LYS A 132 18.68 39.37 -10.42
C LYS A 132 18.74 38.53 -11.69
N GLU A 133 19.96 38.20 -12.10
CA GLU A 133 20.18 37.30 -13.24
C GLU A 133 19.50 35.94 -13.03
N LYS A 134 19.01 35.36 -14.12
CA LYS A 134 18.25 34.10 -14.08
C LYS A 134 19.16 32.97 -13.59
N PRO A 135 18.68 32.12 -12.67
CA PRO A 135 19.39 30.91 -12.31
C PRO A 135 19.43 29.98 -13.54
N GLN A 136 20.62 29.42 -13.81
CA GLN A 136 20.81 28.39 -14.83
C GLN A 136 20.20 27.06 -14.40
#